data_AF-A0A067FP82-F1
#
_entry.id   AF-A0A067FP82-F1
#
_cell.length_a   1.000
_cell.length_b   1.000
_cell.length_c   1.000
_cell.angle_alpha   90.00
_cell.angle_beta   90.00
_cell.angle_gamma   90.00
#
_symmetry.space_group_name_H-M   'P 1'
#
loop_
_entity.id
_entity.type
_entity.pdbx_description
1 polymer ?
#
loop_
_entity_poly.entity_id
_entity_poly.type
_entity_poly.pdbx_seq_one_letter_code
_entity_poly.pdbx_strand_id
1 'polypeptide(L)'
;MVQIENEFGSYGDDKEYLHHLVTLARAHLGKDIILYTTDGGTRETLLKGTIRGDAVFAAVDFSTGAEPWPIFKLQKQFNAPGKSPPLSSEFYTGWLTHWGEKIAKTDADFTASYLEKILSQNGSAVLYMAHGGTNFGFYNGANTGNTESDYQPDLTSYDYDAPIKESGDVDNPKFKAIRRVVEKFSPASLPSVLPDNEKAGFGPIQLQKTALLFDLLDVLDPADVVESENPLSMESVGQMFGFLLYVSEFGGKDYGSSLLISKVHDRAQVFISCPTEDNSGRPTYVGTIERWSNRALSLPNFRCGSNISLFVLVENMGRVNYGPYMFDEK
;
A
#
# COMPACT_ATOMS: atom_id res chain seq x y z
N MET A 1 -11.44 20.74 8.38
CA MET A 1 -10.21 20.47 9.14
C MET A 1 -9.17 19.94 8.15
N VAL A 2 -7.88 20.10 8.42
CA VAL A 2 -6.79 19.56 7.57
C VAL A 2 -5.78 18.85 8.47
N GLN A 3 -5.43 17.62 8.10
CA GLN A 3 -4.48 16.82 8.86
C GLN A 3 -3.04 17.28 8.58
N ILE A 4 -2.21 17.31 9.61
CA ILE A 4 -0.77 17.52 9.54
C ILE A 4 -0.13 16.18 9.85
N GLU A 5 0.62 15.65 8.88
CA GLU A 5 1.19 14.29 8.97
C GLU A 5 0.09 13.20 9.10
N ASN A 6 0.48 11.93 9.15
CA ASN A 6 -0.40 10.79 9.34
C ASN A 6 0.27 9.74 10.23
N GLU A 7 -0.25 9.57 11.45
CA GLU A 7 0.31 8.63 12.43
C GLU A 7 1.83 8.78 12.63
N PHE A 8 2.33 10.01 12.61
CA PHE A 8 3.77 10.27 12.72
C PHE A 8 4.37 9.64 13.98
N GLY A 9 3.59 9.53 15.07
CA GLY A 9 4.04 8.89 16.29
C GLY A 9 4.32 7.39 16.18
N SER A 10 3.84 6.74 15.12
CA SER A 10 4.16 5.36 14.74
C SER A 10 5.47 5.25 13.93
N TYR A 11 6.00 6.37 13.42
CA TYR A 11 7.22 6.42 12.62
C TYR A 11 8.39 7.12 13.33
N GLY A 12 8.18 8.33 13.84
CA GLY A 12 9.23 9.18 14.41
C GLY A 12 8.72 10.13 15.47
N ASP A 13 9.60 11.01 15.96
CA ASP A 13 9.30 11.95 17.06
C ASP A 13 9.90 13.35 16.87
N ASP A 14 10.34 13.67 15.65
CA ASP A 14 10.86 15.00 15.29
C ASP A 14 9.77 16.08 15.36
N LYS A 15 9.80 16.85 16.46
CA LYS A 15 8.86 17.96 16.68
C LYS A 15 9.14 19.17 15.80
N GLU A 16 10.39 19.40 15.41
CA GLU A 16 10.74 20.52 14.54
C GLU A 16 10.16 20.30 13.14
N TYR A 17 10.19 19.06 12.64
CA TYR A 17 9.49 18.66 11.42
C TYR A 17 7.98 18.94 11.51
N LEU A 18 7.30 18.47 12.56
CA LEU A 18 5.86 18.72 12.73
C LEU A 18 5.56 20.23 12.80
N HIS A 19 6.35 21.01 13.54
CA HIS A 19 6.19 22.47 13.62
C HIS A 19 6.44 23.17 12.28
N HIS A 20 7.38 22.66 11.48
CA HIS A 20 7.62 23.13 10.13
C HIS A 20 6.40 22.91 9.23
N LEU A 21 5.80 21.71 9.25
CA LEU A 21 4.57 21.42 8.49
C LEU A 21 3.40 22.31 8.90
N VAL A 22 3.22 22.55 10.20
CA VAL A 22 2.21 23.50 10.70
C VAL A 22 2.46 24.89 10.15
N THR A 23 3.71 25.36 10.16
CA THR A 23 4.07 26.68 9.64
C THR A 23 3.73 26.80 8.15
N LEU A 24 4.07 25.79 7.35
CA LEU A 24 3.71 25.73 5.93
C LEU A 24 2.20 25.74 5.71
N ALA A 25 1.46 24.86 6.42
CA ALA A 25 0.01 24.78 6.30
C ALA A 25 -0.65 26.12 6.68
N ARG A 26 -0.17 26.80 7.72
CA ARG A 26 -0.66 28.13 8.12
C ARG A 26 -0.35 29.21 7.07
N ALA A 27 0.80 29.15 6.42
CA ALA A 27 1.18 30.09 5.37
C ALA A 27 0.26 29.97 4.13
N HIS A 28 -0.16 28.76 3.78
CA HIS A 28 -0.97 28.51 2.59
C HIS A 28 -2.49 28.51 2.83
N LEU A 29 -2.94 28.04 4.00
CA LEU A 29 -4.36 27.84 4.30
C LEU A 29 -4.94 28.89 5.26
N GLY A 30 -4.08 29.77 5.79
CA GLY A 30 -4.46 30.79 6.76
C GLY A 30 -4.63 30.26 8.20
N LYS A 31 -5.08 31.16 9.08
CA LYS A 31 -5.17 30.90 10.53
C LYS A 31 -6.51 30.31 10.97
N ASP A 32 -7.56 30.46 10.16
CA ASP A 32 -8.92 30.08 10.54
C ASP A 32 -9.19 28.57 10.34
N ILE A 33 -8.40 27.89 9.50
CA ILE A 33 -8.55 26.45 9.30
C ILE A 33 -8.16 25.68 10.57
N ILE A 34 -8.96 24.68 10.94
CA ILE A 34 -8.58 23.76 12.02
C ILE A 34 -7.56 22.77 11.47
N LEU A 35 -6.35 22.80 12.02
CA LEU A 35 -5.33 21.79 11.78
C LEU A 35 -5.44 20.71 12.86
N TYR A 36 -5.19 19.46 12.47
CA TYR A 36 -5.17 18.35 13.42
C TYR A 36 -4.08 17.33 13.08
N THR A 37 -3.68 16.50 14.04
CA THR A 37 -2.88 15.28 13.80
C THR A 37 -3.73 14.06 14.11
N THR A 38 -3.36 12.90 13.57
CA THR A 38 -3.94 11.59 13.91
C THR A 38 -2.82 10.67 14.32
N ASP A 39 -3.02 9.95 15.41
CA ASP A 39 -2.11 8.92 15.91
C ASP A 39 -2.92 7.82 16.61
N GLY A 40 -2.42 6.59 16.59
CA GLY A 40 -2.98 5.52 17.41
C GLY A 40 -3.19 5.94 18.86
N GLY A 41 -4.28 5.44 19.47
CA GLY A 41 -4.77 5.83 20.80
C GLY A 41 -3.91 5.46 22.02
N THR A 42 -2.58 5.44 21.90
CA THR A 42 -1.63 5.11 22.96
C THR A 42 -0.87 6.34 23.45
N ARG A 43 -0.28 6.27 24.66
CA ARG A 43 0.51 7.40 25.19
C ARG A 43 1.78 7.63 24.39
N GLU A 44 2.40 6.57 23.90
CA GLU A 44 3.66 6.64 23.16
C GLU A 44 3.49 7.37 21.83
N THR A 45 2.59 6.86 20.98
CA THR A 45 2.27 7.47 19.69
C THR A 45 1.82 8.92 19.85
N LEU A 46 0.93 9.21 20.81
CA LEU A 46 0.50 10.59 21.07
C LEU A 46 1.62 11.51 21.55
N LEU A 47 2.60 11.02 22.33
CA LEU A 47 3.76 11.82 22.73
C LEU A 47 4.63 12.18 21.52
N LYS A 48 4.76 11.27 20.57
CA LYS A 48 5.62 11.39 19.39
C LYS A 48 4.98 12.13 18.21
N GLY A 49 3.70 11.90 17.94
CA GLY A 49 3.00 12.46 16.77
C GLY A 49 2.22 13.76 16.98
N THR A 50 1.91 14.13 18.23
CA THR A 50 1.10 15.35 18.48
C THR A 50 1.95 16.60 18.79
N ILE A 51 1.39 17.78 18.53
CA ILE A 51 1.92 19.06 19.03
C ILE A 51 1.08 19.53 20.21
N ARG A 52 1.70 19.74 21.38
CA ARG A 52 1.00 20.25 22.57
C ARG A 52 0.61 21.72 22.38
N GLY A 53 -0.56 22.08 22.90
CA GLY A 53 -1.07 23.45 22.87
C GLY A 53 -2.43 23.52 22.19
N ASP A 54 -2.75 24.67 21.62
CA ASP A 54 -4.05 24.94 21.00
C ASP A 54 -3.98 25.21 19.49
N ALA A 55 -2.79 25.17 18.91
CA ALA A 55 -2.53 25.44 17.50
C ALA A 55 -2.97 24.29 16.57
N VAL A 56 -2.92 23.06 17.09
CA VAL A 56 -3.24 21.81 16.37
C VAL A 56 -4.04 20.91 17.30
N PHE A 57 -5.14 20.37 16.81
CA PHE A 57 -5.98 19.41 17.55
C PHE A 57 -5.42 17.99 17.40
N ALA A 58 -5.25 17.25 18.49
CA ALA A 58 -4.88 15.83 18.44
C ALA A 58 -6.13 14.95 18.30
N ALA A 59 -6.30 14.33 17.13
CA ALA A 59 -7.21 13.22 16.88
C ALA A 59 -6.56 11.88 17.26
N VAL A 60 -7.35 10.80 17.33
CA VAL A 60 -6.84 9.44 17.52
C VAL A 60 -7.48 8.48 16.54
N ASP A 61 -6.81 7.38 16.26
CA ASP A 61 -7.43 6.16 15.73
C ASP A 61 -7.20 4.99 16.70
N PHE A 62 -7.92 3.89 16.47
CA PHE A 62 -7.79 2.66 17.23
C PHE A 62 -8.60 1.54 16.59
N SER A 63 -8.19 0.28 16.84
CA SER A 63 -8.88 -0.89 16.33
C SER A 63 -10.36 -0.96 16.73
N THR A 64 -11.21 -1.33 15.77
CA THR A 64 -12.61 -1.66 16.04
C THR A 64 -12.68 -2.86 16.97
N GLY A 65 -13.26 -2.66 18.16
CA GLY A 65 -13.19 -3.62 19.27
C GLY A 65 -12.56 -3.05 20.54
N ALA A 66 -11.79 -1.96 20.45
CA ALA A 66 -11.28 -1.27 21.62
C ALA A 66 -12.38 -0.47 22.33
N GLU A 67 -12.25 -0.31 23.66
CA GLU A 67 -13.13 0.57 24.42
C GLU A 67 -12.76 2.05 24.15
N PRO A 68 -13.65 2.86 23.54
CA PRO A 68 -13.27 4.17 23.00
C PRO A 68 -13.04 5.23 24.08
N TRP A 69 -13.82 5.21 25.17
CA TRP A 69 -13.82 6.29 26.17
C TRP A 69 -12.53 6.43 26.98
N PRO A 70 -11.86 5.33 27.40
CA PRO A 70 -10.49 5.41 27.94
C PRO A 70 -9.50 6.07 26.98
N ILE A 71 -9.60 5.79 25.67
CA ILE A 71 -8.73 6.35 24.64
C ILE A 71 -9.02 7.84 24.44
N PHE A 72 -10.29 8.23 24.33
CA PHE A 72 -10.67 9.65 24.26
C PHE A 72 -10.30 10.44 25.53
N LYS A 73 -10.33 9.80 26.70
CA LYS A 73 -9.80 10.41 27.94
C LYS A 73 -8.29 10.64 27.87
N LEU A 74 -7.55 9.76 27.19
CA LEU A 74 -6.12 9.97 26.93
C LEU A 74 -5.90 11.09 25.91
N GLN A 75 -6.61 11.06 24.77
CA GLN A 75 -6.61 12.12 23.75
C GLN A 75 -6.79 13.51 24.37
N LYS A 76 -7.74 13.65 25.30
CA LYS A 76 -8.01 14.90 26.02
C LYS A 76 -6.81 15.46 26.78
N GLN A 77 -5.85 14.63 27.19
CA GLN A 77 -4.64 15.08 27.88
C GLN A 77 -3.62 15.71 26.94
N PHE A 78 -3.75 15.52 25.62
CA PHE A 78 -2.85 16.07 24.60
C PHE A 78 -3.39 17.34 23.95
N ASN A 79 -4.67 17.63 24.14
CA ASN A 79 -5.34 18.83 23.65
C ASN A 79 -5.42 19.94 24.69
N ALA A 80 -5.53 21.19 24.25
CA ALA A 80 -5.78 22.32 25.12
C ALA A 80 -7.13 22.17 25.89
N PRO A 81 -7.21 22.64 27.15
CA PRO A 81 -8.44 22.59 27.93
C PRO A 81 -9.63 23.21 27.18
N GLY A 82 -10.75 22.48 27.12
CA GLY A 82 -11.96 22.92 26.41
C GLY A 82 -11.94 22.75 24.88
N LYS A 83 -10.79 22.39 24.27
CA LYS A 83 -10.63 22.17 22.83
C LYS A 83 -10.34 20.69 22.50
N SER A 84 -11.16 19.79 23.05
CA SER A 84 -10.94 18.35 22.87
C SER A 84 -12.23 17.56 22.63
N PRO A 85 -12.96 17.82 21.52
CA PRO A 85 -14.03 16.91 21.12
C PRO A 85 -13.45 15.49 20.92
N PRO A 86 -14.07 14.43 21.46
CA PRO A 86 -13.64 13.06 21.18
C PRO A 86 -13.76 12.77 19.68
N LEU A 87 -12.66 12.39 19.04
CA LEU A 87 -12.64 12.09 17.59
C LEU A 87 -11.81 10.84 17.34
N SER A 88 -12.45 9.81 16.78
CA SER A 88 -11.80 8.74 16.05
C SER A 88 -11.66 9.18 14.57
N SER A 89 -10.48 9.59 14.15
CA SER A 89 -10.23 10.03 12.77
C SER A 89 -10.10 8.88 11.78
N GLU A 90 -9.92 7.66 12.29
CA GLU A 90 -10.01 6.43 11.50
C GLU A 90 -10.75 5.38 12.33
N PHE A 91 -12.03 5.21 12.03
CA PHE A 91 -12.86 4.14 12.57
C PHE A 91 -12.86 3.00 11.55
N TYR A 92 -12.08 1.96 11.84
CA TYR A 92 -11.83 0.88 10.88
C TYR A 92 -13.08 0.01 10.63
N THR A 93 -13.76 0.20 9.50
CA THR A 93 -14.99 -0.57 9.15
C THR A 93 -14.69 -1.97 8.63
N GLY A 94 -13.44 -2.21 8.24
CA GLY A 94 -12.92 -3.45 7.72
C GLY A 94 -11.40 -3.44 7.80
N TRP A 95 -10.70 -4.06 6.85
CA TRP A 95 -9.23 -4.11 6.85
C TRP A 95 -8.65 -4.30 5.44
N LEU A 96 -7.39 -3.89 5.26
CA LEU A 96 -6.61 -4.17 4.05
C LEU A 96 -6.32 -5.67 3.93
N THR A 97 -5.88 -6.12 2.75
CA THR A 97 -5.53 -7.52 2.50
C THR A 97 -4.34 -7.57 1.56
N HIS A 98 -3.43 -8.51 1.81
CA HIS A 98 -2.27 -8.76 0.96
C HIS A 98 -2.48 -9.93 0.01
N TRP A 99 -1.68 -10.00 -1.05
CA TRP A 99 -1.63 -11.18 -1.92
C TRP A 99 -1.27 -12.45 -1.12
N GLY A 100 -2.03 -13.52 -1.35
CA GLY A 100 -1.84 -14.81 -0.65
C GLY A 100 -2.62 -14.95 0.66
N GLU A 101 -3.24 -13.87 1.16
CA GLU A 101 -4.09 -13.91 2.35
C GLU A 101 -5.54 -14.28 2.01
N LYS A 102 -6.32 -14.61 3.05
CA LYS A 102 -7.77 -14.64 2.95
C LYS A 102 -8.29 -13.20 2.95
N ILE A 103 -9.20 -12.88 2.03
CA ILE A 103 -9.88 -11.57 1.99
C ILE A 103 -10.40 -11.21 3.39
N ALA A 104 -10.01 -10.03 3.87
CA ALA A 104 -10.45 -9.51 5.16
C ALA A 104 -11.97 -9.46 5.22
N LYS A 105 -12.52 -9.86 6.37
CA LYS A 105 -13.96 -9.81 6.67
C LYS A 105 -14.16 -9.43 8.12
N THR A 106 -14.93 -8.39 8.36
CA THR A 106 -15.32 -7.94 9.69
C THR A 106 -16.84 -7.96 9.84
N ASP A 107 -17.30 -8.26 11.05
CA ASP A 107 -18.72 -8.42 11.32
C ASP A 107 -19.47 -7.08 11.31
N ALA A 108 -20.60 -7.05 10.60
CA ALA A 108 -21.39 -5.83 10.38
C ALA A 108 -22.00 -5.26 11.67
N ASP A 109 -22.60 -6.13 12.49
CA ASP A 109 -23.27 -5.70 13.72
C ASP A 109 -22.25 -5.35 14.81
N PHE A 110 -21.14 -6.10 14.88
CA PHE A 110 -19.99 -5.77 15.72
C PHE A 110 -19.45 -4.37 15.39
N THR A 111 -19.15 -4.12 14.12
CA THR A 111 -18.65 -2.81 13.65
C THR A 111 -19.65 -1.70 13.99
N ALA A 112 -20.93 -1.88 13.68
CA ALA A 112 -21.96 -0.89 14.01
C ALA A 112 -22.08 -0.63 15.52
N SER A 113 -21.96 -1.66 16.37
CA SER A 113 -22.05 -1.51 17.82
C SER A 113 -20.94 -0.64 18.41
N TYR A 114 -19.71 -0.72 17.86
CA TYR A 114 -18.60 0.11 18.31
C TYR A 114 -18.72 1.55 17.81
N LEU A 115 -19.27 1.77 16.61
CA LEU A 115 -19.63 3.11 16.16
C LEU A 115 -20.68 3.73 17.11
N GLU A 116 -21.69 2.96 17.50
CA GLU A 116 -22.71 3.42 18.46
C GLU A 116 -22.12 3.76 19.83
N LYS A 117 -21.13 3.01 20.32
CA LYS A 117 -20.42 3.35 21.57
C LYS A 117 -19.74 4.73 21.49
N ILE A 118 -19.23 5.13 20.33
CA ILE A 118 -18.62 6.45 20.12
C ILE A 118 -19.70 7.54 20.06
N LEU A 119 -20.74 7.35 19.23
CA LEU A 119 -21.77 8.37 19.02
C LEU A 119 -22.66 8.60 20.25
N SER A 120 -22.92 7.55 21.04
CA SER A 120 -23.82 7.61 22.21
C SER A 120 -23.36 8.51 23.35
N GLN A 121 -22.07 8.90 23.40
CA GLN A 121 -21.60 9.92 24.34
C GLN A 121 -20.95 11.12 23.61
N ASN A 122 -21.50 11.45 22.44
CA ASN A 122 -21.15 12.64 21.66
C ASN A 122 -19.69 12.66 21.15
N GLY A 123 -19.13 11.48 20.89
CA GLY A 123 -17.89 11.34 20.14
C GLY A 123 -18.15 11.39 18.63
N SER A 124 -17.12 11.76 17.88
CA SER A 124 -17.14 11.79 16.41
C SER A 124 -16.28 10.64 15.85
N ALA A 125 -16.65 10.15 14.67
CA ALA A 125 -15.92 9.11 13.96
C ALA A 125 -15.86 9.42 12.46
N VAL A 126 -14.71 9.15 11.84
CA VAL A 126 -14.55 9.13 10.39
C VAL A 126 -14.40 7.67 9.97
N LEU A 127 -15.29 7.18 9.12
CA LEU A 127 -15.31 5.77 8.71
C LEU A 127 -14.14 5.48 7.76
N TYR A 128 -13.19 4.66 8.20
CA TYR A 128 -12.05 4.21 7.40
C TYR A 128 -12.23 2.72 7.06
N MET A 129 -12.56 2.31 5.85
CA MET A 129 -13.02 3.10 4.71
C MET A 129 -14.54 3.09 4.64
N ALA A 130 -15.17 4.24 4.42
CA ALA A 130 -16.59 4.26 4.04
C ALA A 130 -16.79 3.58 2.66
N HIS A 131 -15.91 3.89 1.71
CA HIS A 131 -15.75 3.27 0.41
C HIS A 131 -14.26 3.18 0.15
N GLY A 132 -13.72 1.97 -0.06
CA GLY A 132 -12.29 1.82 -0.32
C GLY A 132 -11.94 1.93 -1.81
N GLY A 133 -12.59 1.14 -2.67
CA GLY A 133 -12.42 1.24 -4.12
C GLY A 133 -11.33 0.31 -4.68
N THR A 134 -10.47 0.83 -5.56
CA THR A 134 -9.49 0.04 -6.33
C THR A 134 -8.15 0.76 -6.43
N ASN A 135 -7.07 0.02 -6.16
CA ASN A 135 -5.70 0.42 -6.44
C ASN A 135 -5.38 0.12 -7.92
N PHE A 136 -5.83 0.98 -8.85
CA PHE A 136 -5.57 0.79 -10.27
C PHE A 136 -4.07 0.85 -10.62
N GLY A 137 -3.68 0.23 -11.73
CA GLY A 137 -2.29 0.28 -12.21
C GLY A 137 -1.32 -0.30 -11.16
N PHE A 138 -0.31 0.49 -10.81
CA PHE A 138 0.75 0.13 -9.85
C PHE A 138 0.68 0.99 -8.58
N TYR A 139 -0.52 1.46 -8.21
CA TYR A 139 -0.71 2.35 -7.05
C TYR A 139 -0.97 1.61 -5.73
N ASN A 140 -0.91 0.28 -5.72
CA ASN A 140 -0.95 -0.46 -4.46
C ASN A 140 0.32 -0.17 -3.64
N GLY A 141 0.21 -0.23 -2.31
CA GLY A 141 1.38 -0.23 -1.45
C GLY A 141 1.73 -1.64 -0.99
N ALA A 142 2.46 -1.70 0.12
CA ALA A 142 2.86 -2.93 0.75
C ALA A 142 3.16 -2.72 2.24
N ASN A 143 3.16 -3.82 2.98
CA ASN A 143 3.66 -3.88 4.35
C ASN A 143 4.81 -4.86 4.47
N THR A 144 5.45 -4.85 5.64
CA THR A 144 6.47 -5.81 6.03
C THR A 144 6.10 -6.42 7.38
N GLY A 145 6.43 -7.70 7.56
CA GLY A 145 6.35 -8.37 8.85
C GLY A 145 7.49 -7.98 9.80
N ASN A 146 8.15 -8.98 10.38
CA ASN A 146 9.23 -8.74 11.35
C ASN A 146 10.50 -8.18 10.70
N THR A 147 10.70 -8.49 9.42
CA THR A 147 11.89 -8.13 8.65
C THR A 147 11.51 -7.50 7.32
N GLU A 148 12.45 -6.77 6.71
CA GLU A 148 12.34 -6.20 5.35
C GLU A 148 11.98 -7.28 4.29
N SER A 149 12.38 -8.54 4.51
CA SER A 149 12.08 -9.65 3.61
C SER A 149 10.67 -10.23 3.80
N ASP A 150 10.00 -9.98 4.92
CA ASP A 150 8.62 -10.40 5.15
C ASP A 150 7.63 -9.48 4.41
N TYR A 151 7.91 -9.23 3.12
CA TYR A 151 7.21 -8.28 2.27
C TYR A 151 5.83 -8.79 1.84
N GLN A 152 4.82 -7.94 1.97
CA GLN A 152 3.42 -8.25 1.77
C GLN A 152 2.77 -7.18 0.86
N PRO A 153 2.68 -7.41 -0.46
CA PRO A 153 2.06 -6.44 -1.36
C PRO A 153 0.55 -6.42 -1.21
N ASP A 154 -0.03 -5.22 -1.15
CA ASP A 154 -1.48 -5.01 -1.10
C ASP A 154 -2.17 -5.52 -2.37
N LEU A 155 -3.44 -5.94 -2.24
CA LEU A 155 -4.25 -6.30 -3.40
C LEU A 155 -4.57 -5.08 -4.29
N THR A 156 -4.89 -5.37 -5.56
CA THR A 156 -5.50 -4.39 -6.47
C THR A 156 -6.87 -3.93 -5.94
N SER A 157 -7.68 -4.86 -5.43
CA SER A 157 -8.94 -4.50 -4.77
C SER A 157 -8.65 -3.80 -3.45
N TYR A 158 -9.22 -2.62 -3.26
CA TYR A 158 -9.27 -1.94 -1.98
C TYR A 158 -10.71 -1.94 -1.45
N ASP A 159 -11.48 -3.01 -1.69
CA ASP A 159 -12.86 -3.14 -1.18
C ASP A 159 -12.92 -2.94 0.34
N TYR A 160 -11.86 -3.37 1.04
CA TYR A 160 -11.65 -3.19 2.48
C TYR A 160 -12.70 -3.90 3.36
N ASP A 161 -13.65 -4.65 2.77
CA ASP A 161 -14.91 -5.01 3.42
C ASP A 161 -15.64 -3.76 3.98
N ALA A 162 -15.54 -2.64 3.25
CA ALA A 162 -16.18 -1.38 3.57
C ALA A 162 -17.73 -1.48 3.46
N PRO A 163 -18.49 -0.57 4.10
CA PRO A 163 -19.94 -0.51 3.89
C PRO A 163 -20.31 -0.19 2.44
N ILE A 164 -19.48 0.53 1.68
CA ILE A 164 -19.67 0.72 0.24
C ILE A 164 -18.62 -0.13 -0.47
N LYS A 165 -19.06 -1.14 -1.21
CA LYS A 165 -18.17 -2.09 -1.91
C LYS A 165 -17.30 -1.39 -2.96
N GLU A 166 -16.27 -2.08 -3.43
CA GLU A 166 -15.39 -1.62 -4.53
C GLU A 166 -16.17 -1.14 -5.76
N SER A 167 -17.26 -1.83 -6.11
CA SER A 167 -18.15 -1.48 -7.23
C SER A 167 -19.15 -0.34 -6.94
N GLY A 168 -19.11 0.26 -5.75
CA GLY A 168 -20.06 1.27 -5.28
C GLY A 168 -21.37 0.70 -4.70
N ASP A 169 -21.50 -0.63 -4.63
CA ASP A 169 -22.73 -1.29 -4.21
C ASP A 169 -22.92 -1.21 -2.68
N VAL A 170 -24.16 -0.95 -2.24
CA VAL A 170 -24.55 -0.67 -0.85
C VAL A 170 -25.61 -1.64 -0.32
N ASP A 171 -26.16 -2.53 -1.14
CA ASP A 171 -27.04 -3.60 -0.67
C ASP A 171 -26.25 -4.71 0.04
N ASN A 172 -25.76 -4.39 1.24
CA ASN A 172 -25.01 -5.33 2.07
C ASN A 172 -25.32 -5.11 3.57
N PRO A 173 -25.04 -6.12 4.43
CA PRO A 173 -25.33 -6.03 5.86
C PRO A 173 -24.61 -4.86 6.57
N LYS A 174 -23.38 -4.54 6.17
CA LYS A 174 -22.54 -3.54 6.84
C LYS A 174 -23.03 -2.12 6.62
N PHE A 175 -23.37 -1.78 5.38
CA PHE A 175 -24.03 -0.51 5.06
C PHE A 175 -25.31 -0.33 5.88
N LYS A 176 -26.17 -1.35 5.88
CA LYS A 176 -27.45 -1.32 6.62
C LYS A 176 -27.22 -1.14 8.12
N ALA A 177 -26.26 -1.86 8.71
CA ALA A 177 -25.96 -1.79 10.13
C ALA A 177 -25.41 -0.42 10.55
N ILE A 178 -24.40 0.09 9.84
CA ILE A 178 -23.82 1.42 10.11
C ILE A 178 -24.86 2.53 9.90
N ARG A 179 -25.65 2.44 8.82
CA ARG A 179 -26.71 3.42 8.53
C ARG A 179 -27.76 3.51 9.64
N ARG A 180 -28.18 2.38 10.22
CA ARG A 180 -29.11 2.37 11.38
C ARG A 180 -28.55 3.14 12.57
N VAL A 181 -27.25 2.99 12.84
CA VAL A 181 -26.58 3.71 13.93
C VAL A 181 -26.53 5.19 13.63
N VAL A 182 -26.11 5.58 12.43
CA VAL A 182 -26.08 6.99 12.01
C VAL A 182 -27.48 7.62 12.09
N GLU A 183 -28.53 6.91 11.67
CA GLU A 183 -29.92 7.38 11.74
C GLU A 183 -30.36 7.65 13.17
N LYS A 184 -29.99 6.81 14.13
CA LYS A 184 -30.31 6.97 15.56
C LYS A 184 -29.77 8.27 16.16
N PHE A 185 -28.61 8.74 15.69
CA PHE A 185 -27.93 9.94 16.20
C PHE A 185 -28.01 11.14 15.26
N SER A 186 -28.67 11.00 14.11
CA SER A 186 -28.87 12.09 13.17
C SER A 186 -30.07 12.95 13.60
N PRO A 187 -29.95 14.29 13.59
CA PRO A 187 -31.08 15.17 13.86
C PRO A 187 -32.12 15.20 12.71
N ALA A 188 -31.77 14.66 11.55
CA ALA A 188 -32.61 14.64 10.35
C ALA A 188 -32.73 13.22 9.77
N SER A 189 -33.82 12.94 9.06
CA SER A 189 -33.98 11.69 8.33
C SER A 189 -32.90 11.55 7.26
N LEU A 190 -32.32 10.36 7.14
CA LEU A 190 -31.29 10.10 6.15
C LEU A 190 -31.88 10.05 4.74
N PRO A 191 -31.15 10.52 3.70
CA PRO A 191 -31.62 10.47 2.32
C PRO A 191 -31.82 9.02 1.86
N SER A 192 -32.76 8.79 0.94
CA SER A 192 -32.99 7.47 0.34
C SER A 192 -31.71 6.89 -0.28
N VAL A 193 -31.56 5.58 -0.20
CA VAL A 193 -30.41 4.86 -0.76
C VAL A 193 -30.58 4.73 -2.27
N LEU A 194 -29.52 5.02 -3.03
CA LEU A 194 -29.50 4.80 -4.48
C LEU A 194 -29.39 3.30 -4.78
N PRO A 195 -29.96 2.81 -5.90
CA PRO A 195 -29.80 1.42 -6.30
C PRO A 195 -28.34 1.11 -6.66
N ASP A 196 -27.95 -0.15 -6.50
CA ASP A 196 -26.65 -0.67 -6.89
C ASP A 196 -26.44 -0.59 -8.41
N ASN A 197 -25.17 -0.55 -8.84
CA ASN A 197 -24.81 -0.43 -10.25
C ASN A 197 -25.12 -1.73 -11.02
N GLU A 198 -25.70 -1.61 -12.22
CA GLU A 198 -25.89 -2.76 -13.12
C GLU A 198 -24.54 -3.40 -13.50
N LYS A 199 -24.48 -4.73 -13.53
CA LYS A 199 -23.28 -5.49 -13.93
C LYS A 199 -23.59 -6.33 -15.16
N ALA A 200 -22.69 -6.32 -16.14
CA ALA A 200 -22.82 -7.10 -17.38
C ALA A 200 -21.75 -8.19 -17.45
N GLY A 201 -22.17 -9.41 -17.79
CA GLY A 201 -21.26 -10.50 -18.15
C GLY A 201 -21.02 -10.51 -19.65
N PHE A 202 -19.90 -9.96 -20.12
CA PHE A 202 -19.59 -9.87 -21.56
C PHE A 202 -19.27 -11.23 -22.23
N GLY A 203 -19.10 -12.28 -21.43
CA GLY A 203 -18.71 -13.60 -21.91
C GLY A 203 -17.22 -13.71 -22.26
N PRO A 204 -16.78 -14.87 -22.75
CA PRO A 204 -15.38 -15.11 -23.07
C PRO A 204 -14.88 -14.22 -24.22
N ILE A 205 -13.70 -13.62 -24.04
CA ILE A 205 -12.99 -12.85 -25.07
C ILE A 205 -11.79 -13.69 -25.53
N GLN A 206 -11.70 -13.98 -26.83
CA GLN A 206 -10.55 -14.68 -27.40
C GLN A 206 -9.40 -13.70 -27.63
N LEU A 207 -8.25 -13.98 -27.02
CA LEU A 207 -7.03 -13.19 -27.19
C LEU A 207 -6.12 -13.84 -28.24
N GLN A 208 -5.52 -13.02 -29.11
CA GLN A 208 -4.49 -13.45 -30.05
C GLN A 208 -3.13 -12.93 -29.58
N LYS A 209 -2.15 -13.83 -29.44
CA LYS A 209 -0.78 -13.44 -29.08
C LYS A 209 -0.22 -12.53 -30.17
N THR A 210 0.23 -11.34 -29.78
CA THR A 210 0.77 -10.34 -30.71
C THR A 210 2.30 -10.38 -30.75
N ALA A 211 2.96 -10.34 -29.60
CA ALA A 211 4.43 -10.32 -29.50
C ALA A 211 4.92 -11.05 -28.24
N LEU A 212 6.20 -11.38 -28.20
CA LEU A 212 6.91 -11.70 -26.96
C LEU A 212 7.55 -10.43 -26.41
N LEU A 213 7.68 -10.33 -25.08
CA LEU A 213 8.34 -9.19 -24.43
C LEU A 213 9.75 -8.93 -25.00
N PHE A 214 10.54 -9.99 -25.18
CA PHE A 214 11.91 -9.88 -25.66
C PHE A 214 12.02 -9.48 -27.14
N ASP A 215 11.00 -9.75 -27.94
CA ASP A 215 10.95 -9.29 -29.34
C ASP A 215 10.73 -7.76 -29.41
N LEU A 216 10.29 -7.14 -28.31
CA LEU A 216 10.10 -5.68 -28.21
C LEU A 216 11.38 -4.93 -27.85
N LEU A 217 12.45 -5.62 -27.42
CA LEU A 217 13.71 -4.96 -27.05
C LEU A 217 14.35 -4.24 -28.24
N ASP A 218 14.25 -4.82 -29.44
CA ASP A 218 14.75 -4.21 -30.68
C ASP A 218 13.95 -2.96 -31.09
N VAL A 219 12.81 -2.71 -30.44
CA VAL A 219 11.90 -1.59 -30.69
C VAL A 219 11.97 -0.53 -29.58
N LEU A 220 12.67 -0.81 -28.47
CA LEU A 220 12.87 0.17 -27.40
C LEU A 220 13.75 1.33 -27.89
N ASP A 221 13.43 2.54 -27.43
CA ASP A 221 14.26 3.71 -27.70
C ASP A 221 15.62 3.51 -27.01
N PRO A 222 16.76 3.62 -27.73
CA PRO A 222 18.08 3.57 -27.10
C PRO A 222 18.25 4.59 -25.95
N ALA A 223 17.47 5.68 -25.95
CA ALA A 223 17.44 6.65 -24.85
C ALA A 223 16.89 6.08 -23.53
N ASP A 224 16.12 4.99 -23.57
CA ASP A 224 15.57 4.31 -22.40
C ASP A 224 16.54 3.25 -21.83
N VAL A 225 17.71 3.06 -22.46
CA VAL A 225 18.73 2.10 -22.01
C VAL A 225 19.82 2.82 -21.22
N VAL A 226 20.07 2.33 -20.01
CA VAL A 226 21.15 2.83 -19.13
C VAL A 226 22.21 1.76 -18.97
N GLU A 227 23.44 2.07 -19.39
CA GLU A 227 24.60 1.23 -19.13
C GLU A 227 25.24 1.59 -17.79
N SER A 228 25.51 0.58 -16.97
CA SER A 228 26.16 0.74 -15.66
C SER A 228 26.97 -0.50 -15.32
N GLU A 229 28.08 -0.32 -14.61
CA GLU A 229 28.91 -1.42 -14.11
C GLU A 229 28.17 -2.26 -13.05
N ASN A 230 27.34 -1.61 -12.23
CA ASN A 230 26.55 -2.26 -11.18
C ASN A 230 25.05 -2.06 -11.43
N PRO A 231 24.18 -3.00 -11.04
CA PRO A 231 22.73 -2.82 -11.12
C PRO A 231 22.30 -1.54 -10.39
N LEU A 232 21.53 -0.70 -11.08
CA LEU A 232 20.94 0.53 -10.52
C LEU A 232 19.49 0.27 -10.13
N SER A 233 18.97 0.99 -9.14
CA SER A 233 17.53 0.96 -8.83
C SER A 233 16.70 1.59 -9.94
N MET A 234 15.41 1.23 -10.00
CA MET A 234 14.40 1.84 -10.86
C MET A 234 14.37 3.36 -10.72
N GLU A 235 14.45 3.88 -9.50
CA GLU A 235 14.43 5.33 -9.24
C GLU A 235 15.67 6.01 -9.82
N SER A 236 16.82 5.35 -9.76
CA SER A 236 18.10 5.86 -10.30
C SER A 236 18.08 6.01 -11.83
N VAL A 237 17.25 5.24 -12.52
CA VAL A 237 17.03 5.35 -13.98
C VAL A 237 15.75 6.13 -14.32
N GLY A 238 15.12 6.79 -13.35
CA GLY A 238 13.96 7.65 -13.56
C GLY A 238 12.62 6.92 -13.70
N GLN A 239 12.56 5.62 -13.37
CA GLN A 239 11.33 4.83 -13.43
C GLN A 239 10.74 4.62 -12.04
N MET A 240 9.44 4.85 -11.88
CA MET A 240 8.78 4.76 -10.56
C MET A 240 7.92 3.50 -10.39
N PHE A 241 7.36 2.95 -11.46
CA PHE A 241 6.40 1.84 -11.40
C PHE A 241 6.64 0.81 -12.51
N GLY A 242 6.05 -0.37 -12.35
CA GLY A 242 6.05 -1.42 -13.37
C GLY A 242 7.29 -2.31 -13.31
N PHE A 243 7.91 -2.51 -14.47
CA PHE A 243 8.96 -3.50 -14.66
C PHE A 243 10.25 -2.86 -15.15
N LEU A 244 11.39 -3.32 -14.63
CA LEU A 244 12.72 -2.97 -15.13
C LEU A 244 13.45 -4.24 -15.58
N LEU A 245 13.99 -4.21 -16.79
CA LEU A 245 14.75 -5.33 -17.34
C LEU A 245 16.25 -5.07 -17.22
N TYR A 246 16.94 -5.88 -16.43
CA TYR A 246 18.40 -5.91 -16.38
C TYR A 246 18.94 -6.91 -17.38
N VAL A 247 19.95 -6.49 -18.15
CA VAL A 247 20.62 -7.32 -19.14
C VAL A 247 22.10 -7.35 -18.85
N SER A 248 22.69 -8.54 -18.87
CA SER A 248 24.13 -8.74 -18.69
C SER A 248 24.61 -9.98 -19.45
N GLU A 249 25.91 -10.22 -19.43
CA GLU A 249 26.54 -11.39 -20.06
C GLU A 249 27.50 -12.08 -19.09
N PHE A 250 27.59 -13.41 -19.19
CA PHE A 250 28.56 -14.19 -18.42
C PHE A 250 29.13 -15.36 -19.23
N GLY A 251 30.37 -15.74 -18.90
CA GLY A 251 31.01 -16.92 -19.48
C GLY A 251 30.46 -18.21 -18.89
N GLY A 252 30.09 -19.17 -19.73
CA GLY A 252 29.68 -20.51 -19.30
C GLY A 252 30.78 -21.25 -18.55
N LYS A 253 30.41 -22.10 -17.59
CA LYS A 253 31.33 -22.96 -16.82
C LYS A 253 30.91 -24.43 -16.92
N ASP A 254 31.89 -25.33 -17.02
CA ASP A 254 31.66 -26.77 -17.23
C ASP A 254 30.82 -27.45 -16.13
N TYR A 255 30.84 -26.92 -14.90
CA TYR A 255 30.17 -27.50 -13.73
C TYR A 255 28.82 -26.85 -13.38
N GLY A 256 28.29 -25.99 -14.25
CA GLY A 256 27.08 -25.20 -13.98
C GLY A 256 27.37 -23.92 -13.20
N SER A 257 26.37 -23.04 -13.13
CA SER A 257 26.46 -21.74 -12.44
C SER A 257 25.24 -21.53 -11.55
N SER A 258 25.37 -20.67 -10.54
CA SER A 258 24.25 -20.27 -9.68
C SER A 258 24.16 -18.75 -9.66
N LEU A 259 22.95 -18.23 -9.89
CA LEU A 259 22.65 -16.81 -9.80
C LEU A 259 22.17 -16.49 -8.39
N LEU A 260 22.89 -15.62 -7.71
CA LEU A 260 22.47 -15.04 -6.44
C LEU A 260 22.26 -13.54 -6.65
N ILE A 261 21.07 -13.05 -6.31
CA ILE A 261 20.78 -11.62 -6.25
C ILE A 261 20.63 -11.27 -4.77
N SER A 262 21.54 -10.45 -4.23
CA SER A 262 21.60 -10.20 -2.78
C SER A 262 20.32 -9.60 -2.21
N LYS A 263 19.68 -8.70 -2.97
CA LYS A 263 18.37 -8.10 -2.64
C LYS A 263 17.55 -7.98 -3.92
N VAL A 264 16.39 -8.63 -3.97
CA VAL A 264 15.42 -8.50 -5.07
C VAL A 264 14.21 -7.76 -4.53
N HIS A 265 13.91 -6.60 -5.12
CA HIS A 265 12.78 -5.74 -4.77
C HIS A 265 11.83 -5.62 -5.99
N ASP A 266 10.79 -6.44 -6.15
CA ASP A 266 10.35 -7.50 -5.22
C ASP A 266 10.34 -8.89 -5.84
N ARG A 267 10.16 -8.98 -7.16
CA ARG A 267 10.08 -10.26 -7.87
C ARG A 267 10.84 -10.22 -9.18
N ALA A 268 11.84 -11.08 -9.30
CA ALA A 268 12.73 -11.16 -10.46
C ALA A 268 12.51 -12.45 -11.23
N GLN A 269 12.04 -12.34 -12.48
CA GLN A 269 11.98 -13.45 -13.43
C GLN A 269 13.29 -13.52 -14.22
N VAL A 270 13.95 -14.67 -14.19
CA VAL A 270 15.27 -14.87 -14.78
C VAL A 270 15.15 -15.66 -16.08
N PHE A 271 15.74 -15.12 -17.14
CA PHE A 271 15.83 -15.75 -18.44
C PHE A 271 17.27 -15.72 -18.94
N ILE A 272 17.62 -16.67 -19.78
CA ILE A 272 18.95 -16.75 -20.38
C ILE A 272 18.85 -17.10 -21.85
N SER A 273 19.78 -16.58 -22.63
CA SER A 273 19.94 -16.95 -24.03
C SER A 273 21.38 -17.33 -24.32
N CYS A 274 21.54 -18.41 -25.07
CA CYS A 274 22.82 -18.80 -25.64
C CYS A 274 22.65 -18.85 -27.17
N PRO A 275 23.38 -18.03 -27.93
CA PRO A 275 23.42 -18.14 -29.38
C PRO A 275 24.13 -19.46 -29.75
N THR A 276 23.38 -20.44 -30.24
CA THR A 276 23.94 -21.65 -30.87
C THR A 276 23.46 -21.72 -32.33
N GLU A 277 24.14 -22.52 -33.17
CA GLU A 277 23.72 -22.69 -34.57
C GLU A 277 22.30 -23.28 -34.71
N ASP A 278 21.80 -23.99 -33.69
CA ASP A 278 20.50 -24.68 -33.69
C ASP A 278 19.37 -23.93 -32.95
N ASN A 279 19.68 -22.83 -32.25
CA ASN A 279 18.69 -22.10 -31.45
C ASN A 279 18.68 -20.62 -31.84
N SER A 280 17.49 -20.07 -32.09
CA SER A 280 17.25 -18.69 -32.53
C SER A 280 17.74 -17.58 -31.58
N GLY A 281 18.55 -17.89 -30.57
CA GLY A 281 19.02 -16.91 -29.58
C GLY A 281 17.91 -16.39 -28.67
N ARG A 282 16.81 -17.14 -28.51
CA ARG A 282 15.66 -16.71 -27.69
C ARG A 282 15.88 -16.93 -26.20
N PRO A 283 15.55 -15.93 -25.34
CA PRO A 283 15.60 -16.10 -23.90
C PRO A 283 14.66 -17.22 -23.41
N THR A 284 15.22 -18.12 -22.61
CA THR A 284 14.51 -19.23 -21.96
C THR A 284 14.36 -18.93 -20.48
N TYR A 285 13.15 -19.10 -19.94
CA TYR A 285 12.87 -18.92 -18.52
C TYR A 285 13.60 -19.98 -17.67
N VAL A 286 14.27 -19.52 -16.62
CA VAL A 286 15.02 -20.37 -15.68
C VAL A 286 14.28 -20.51 -14.36
N GLY A 287 13.74 -19.41 -13.85
CA GLY A 287 13.11 -19.38 -12.53
C GLY A 287 12.78 -17.97 -12.06
N THR A 288 12.22 -17.89 -10.85
CA THR A 288 11.91 -16.62 -10.18
C THR A 288 12.68 -16.54 -8.87
N ILE A 289 13.20 -15.36 -8.54
CA ILE A 289 13.69 -15.01 -7.21
C ILE A 289 12.72 -13.97 -6.62
N GLU A 290 12.30 -14.17 -5.39
CA GLU A 290 11.28 -13.34 -4.72
C GLU A 290 11.84 -12.75 -3.42
N ARG A 291 11.45 -11.53 -3.06
CA ARG A 291 11.91 -10.82 -1.85
C ARG A 291 11.73 -11.67 -0.57
N TRP A 292 10.57 -12.32 -0.43
CA TRP A 292 10.20 -13.18 0.70
C TRP A 292 10.80 -14.60 0.63
N SER A 293 11.48 -14.95 -0.46
CA SER A 293 12.11 -16.27 -0.63
C SER A 293 13.39 -16.14 -1.45
N ASN A 294 14.25 -15.20 -1.07
CA ASN A 294 15.45 -14.88 -1.84
C ASN A 294 16.46 -16.03 -1.76
N ARG A 295 16.41 -16.90 -2.76
CA ARG A 295 17.26 -18.09 -2.90
C ARG A 295 18.01 -18.03 -4.21
N ALA A 296 19.25 -18.52 -4.18
CA ALA A 296 20.05 -18.65 -5.38
C ALA A 296 19.38 -19.59 -6.39
N LEU A 297 19.43 -19.24 -7.66
CA LEU A 297 18.85 -19.99 -8.76
C LEU A 297 19.95 -20.73 -9.52
N SER A 298 19.83 -22.05 -9.60
CA SER A 298 20.73 -22.87 -10.44
C SER A 298 20.48 -22.56 -11.90
N LEU A 299 21.51 -22.10 -12.61
CA LEU A 299 21.47 -21.85 -14.04
C LEU A 299 21.75 -23.14 -14.81
N PRO A 300 21.03 -23.43 -15.91
CA PRO A 300 21.31 -24.60 -16.72
C PRO A 300 22.70 -24.48 -17.37
N ASN A 301 23.36 -25.62 -17.55
CA ASN A 301 24.66 -25.67 -18.20
C ASN A 301 24.47 -25.61 -19.73
N PHE A 302 24.92 -24.53 -20.36
CA PHE A 302 24.95 -24.43 -21.81
C PHE A 302 26.38 -24.54 -22.31
N ARG A 303 26.60 -25.38 -23.33
CA ARG A 303 27.80 -25.34 -24.14
C ARG A 303 27.65 -24.20 -25.16
N CYS A 304 27.88 -22.99 -24.68
CA CYS A 304 27.84 -21.80 -25.53
C CYS A 304 29.23 -21.54 -26.12
N GLY A 305 29.29 -21.29 -27.44
CA GLY A 305 30.54 -20.90 -28.10
C GLY A 305 30.98 -19.46 -27.79
N SER A 306 30.10 -18.69 -27.15
CA SER A 306 30.26 -17.28 -26.76
C SER A 306 29.78 -17.06 -25.32
N ASN A 307 29.75 -15.79 -24.87
CA ASN A 307 29.05 -15.42 -23.66
C ASN A 307 27.56 -15.80 -23.72
N ILE A 308 26.99 -16.08 -22.55
CA ILE A 308 25.56 -16.33 -22.34
C ILE A 308 24.93 -15.00 -21.91
N SER A 309 23.85 -14.59 -22.58
CA SER A 309 23.06 -13.42 -22.19
C SER A 309 22.14 -13.77 -21.02
N LEU A 310 22.15 -12.95 -19.99
CA LEU A 310 21.31 -13.01 -18.80
C LEU A 310 20.31 -11.86 -18.82
N PHE A 311 19.04 -12.18 -18.63
CA PHE A 311 17.94 -11.23 -18.56
C PHE A 311 17.23 -11.41 -17.21
N VAL A 312 17.08 -10.32 -16.47
CA VAL A 312 16.38 -10.32 -15.18
C VAL A 312 15.28 -9.27 -15.23
N LEU A 313 14.04 -9.72 -15.40
CA LEU A 313 12.86 -8.85 -15.40
C LEU A 313 12.37 -8.69 -13.96
N VAL A 314 12.59 -7.53 -13.39
CA VAL A 314 12.20 -7.18 -12.02
C VAL A 314 10.86 -6.45 -12.04
N GLU A 315 9.95 -6.88 -11.19
CA GLU A 315 8.66 -6.25 -10.94
C GLU A 315 8.69 -5.50 -9.60
N ASN A 316 8.38 -4.21 -9.65
CA ASN A 316 8.02 -3.43 -8.46
C ASN A 316 6.59 -3.78 -8.08
N MET A 317 6.41 -4.52 -6.98
CA MET A 317 5.10 -5.00 -6.54
C MET A 317 4.39 -4.01 -5.58
N GLY A 318 4.87 -2.77 -5.47
CA GLY A 318 4.39 -1.74 -4.54
C GLY A 318 5.47 -1.32 -3.55
N ARG A 319 5.58 -0.03 -3.25
CA ARG A 319 6.51 0.42 -2.19
C ARG A 319 5.86 0.24 -0.81
N VAL A 320 6.67 -0.11 0.18
CA VAL A 320 6.23 -0.19 1.57
C VAL A 320 5.66 1.15 2.03
N ASN A 321 4.43 1.13 2.57
CA ASN A 321 3.66 2.35 2.92
C ASN A 321 3.53 2.59 4.44
N TYR A 322 4.08 1.70 5.27
CA TYR A 322 4.04 1.82 6.72
C TYR A 322 5.24 1.12 7.37
N GLY A 323 5.73 1.69 8.48
CA GLY A 323 6.79 1.09 9.30
C GLY A 323 8.21 1.54 8.95
N PRO A 324 9.25 0.89 9.49
CA PRO A 324 10.62 1.37 9.41
C PRO A 324 11.28 1.19 8.04
N TYR A 325 10.67 0.40 7.15
CA TYR A 325 11.24 0.05 5.83
C TYR A 325 10.58 0.80 4.67
N MET A 326 10.00 1.99 4.92
CA MET A 326 9.37 2.81 3.87
C MET A 326 10.38 3.42 2.87
N PHE A 327 11.67 3.47 3.22
CA PHE A 327 12.73 3.76 2.25
C PHE A 327 13.00 2.49 1.43
N ASP A 328 12.16 2.27 0.42
CA ASP A 328 12.01 1.00 -0.29
C ASP A 328 12.29 1.16 -1.79
N GLU A 329 13.57 1.37 -2.13
CA GLU A 329 14.03 1.42 -3.52
C GLU A 329 13.74 0.08 -4.23
N LYS A 330 13.49 0.15 -5.54
CA LYS A 330 13.09 -1.00 -6.36
C LYS A 330 14.13 -1.32 -7.43
#